data_AF-A0A3D0VIP1-F1
#
_entry.id   AF-A0A3D0VIP1-F1
#
_cell.length_a   1.000
_cell.length_b   1.000
_cell.length_c   1.000
_cell.angle_alpha   90.00
_cell.angle_beta   90.00
_cell.angle_gamma   90.00
#
_symmetry.space_group_name_H-M   'P 1'
#
loop_
_entity.id
_entity.type
_entity.pdbx_description
1 polymer ?
#
loop_
_entity_poly.entity_id
_entity_poly.type
_entity_poly.pdbx_seq_one_letter_code
_entity_poly.pdbx_strand_id
1 'polypeptide(L)'
;MDADVIIIGGGLAGLVASNELVRAGKRVAILDQENAANLGGQAFWSLGGLFLVDTPMQRRLGVKDSFDLAWQDWQGSAQWDRLNGEHPEDEWAQQWGRAYVEFAAGEKRAWLQEQGVKFTPLVGWAERGDGRAGGHGNSVPRFHVPWGTGTGVSEPFADKARSASESGLVRFFFRHQVDGLVFDGGTVTGVRGTVLAPDQSPRGVASNRDKVGEFELHAEAVVIATGGIGGNHEEVRKWWPQRLGTAPRKMITGVPKHVDGRMLGIADEAGVRLVNRDRMWHYTEGIQNWNPIWPDHAIRILPGPSSMWFDALGRRLPAPGLPGYDTLGTLRLLRTTPDIQQYDHSWFILNQKIIEKEFALSGSEQNPDITNRDLKLLLRTRLGRGAGAPIEAFKDHGADFVVADTLAGLVSGMNGLTEEPLLDYRQLHRQIMERDAEIQNPYSKDAQVIGIRNSRRFLGDRLFRTVRPHRILDPAAGPMIAVRLHIVTRKTLGGIQT
;
A
#
# COMPACT_ATOMS: atom_id res chain seq x y z
N MET A 1 16.90 -15.86 -31.81
CA MET A 1 16.00 -15.50 -30.71
C MET A 1 16.60 -15.96 -29.41
N ASP A 2 16.75 -15.05 -28.47
CA ASP A 2 17.39 -15.26 -27.17
C ASP A 2 16.47 -15.95 -26.17
N ALA A 3 15.17 -15.73 -26.32
CA ALA A 3 14.08 -16.39 -25.59
C ALA A 3 12.83 -16.43 -26.48
N ASP A 4 11.80 -17.15 -26.04
CA ASP A 4 10.51 -17.10 -26.70
C ASP A 4 9.74 -15.85 -26.23
N VAL A 5 9.91 -15.47 -24.94
CA VAL A 5 9.36 -14.24 -24.35
C VAL A 5 10.38 -13.51 -23.49
N ILE A 6 10.43 -12.19 -23.61
CA ILE A 6 11.20 -11.29 -22.73
C ILE A 6 10.25 -10.63 -21.72
N ILE A 7 10.63 -10.64 -20.45
CA ILE A 7 9.91 -9.96 -19.36
C ILE A 7 10.83 -8.88 -18.78
N ILE A 8 10.34 -7.64 -18.75
CA ILE A 8 11.04 -6.51 -18.14
C ILE A 8 10.50 -6.33 -16.72
N GLY A 9 11.34 -6.62 -15.73
CA GLY A 9 11.03 -6.51 -14.30
C GLY A 9 10.88 -7.85 -13.60
N GLY A 10 11.74 -8.10 -12.61
CA GLY A 10 11.72 -9.27 -11.72
C GLY A 10 10.75 -9.12 -10.53
N GLY A 11 9.72 -8.28 -10.64
CA GLY A 11 8.68 -8.10 -9.64
C GLY A 11 7.61 -9.21 -9.68
N LEU A 12 6.63 -9.16 -8.77
CA LEU A 12 5.57 -10.19 -8.69
C LEU A 12 4.85 -10.44 -10.03
N ALA A 13 4.47 -9.39 -10.76
CA ALA A 13 3.78 -9.54 -12.04
C ALA A 13 4.65 -10.28 -13.08
N GLY A 14 5.92 -9.92 -13.20
CA GLY A 14 6.86 -10.58 -14.11
C GLY A 14 7.14 -12.03 -13.70
N LEU A 15 7.23 -12.31 -12.41
CA LEU A 15 7.43 -13.67 -11.88
C LEU A 15 6.19 -14.57 -12.08
N VAL A 16 4.97 -14.02 -11.92
CA VAL A 16 3.73 -14.74 -12.23
C VAL A 16 3.65 -15.04 -13.74
N ALA A 17 3.91 -14.05 -14.60
CA ALA A 17 3.93 -14.24 -16.04
C ALA A 17 4.97 -15.30 -16.46
N SER A 18 6.18 -15.23 -15.89
CA SER A 18 7.23 -16.23 -16.12
C SER A 18 6.77 -17.64 -15.75
N ASN A 19 6.11 -17.81 -14.60
CA ASN A 19 5.60 -19.11 -14.17
C ASN A 19 4.59 -19.70 -15.16
N GLU A 20 3.62 -18.90 -15.62
CA GLU A 20 2.62 -19.37 -16.57
C GLU A 20 3.24 -19.70 -17.94
N LEU A 21 4.19 -18.89 -18.41
CA LEU A 21 4.91 -19.14 -19.67
C LEU A 21 5.77 -20.41 -19.59
N VAL A 22 6.47 -20.64 -18.49
CA VAL A 22 7.26 -21.86 -18.27
C VAL A 22 6.36 -23.09 -18.19
N ARG A 23 5.19 -23.00 -17.54
CA ARG A 23 4.18 -24.08 -17.54
C ARG A 23 3.65 -24.40 -18.93
N ALA A 24 3.63 -23.40 -19.82
CA ALA A 24 3.30 -23.56 -21.24
C ALA A 24 4.51 -24.02 -22.10
N GLY A 25 5.65 -24.35 -21.50
CA GLY A 25 6.84 -24.85 -22.19
C GLY A 25 7.65 -23.77 -22.93
N LYS A 26 7.47 -22.49 -22.59
CA LYS A 26 8.20 -21.38 -23.20
C LYS A 26 9.48 -21.05 -22.44
N ARG A 27 10.52 -20.66 -23.18
CA ARG A 27 11.77 -20.11 -22.64
C ARG A 27 11.62 -18.62 -22.40
N VAL A 28 12.03 -18.16 -21.23
CA VAL A 28 11.79 -16.79 -20.75
C VAL A 28 13.11 -16.10 -20.39
N ALA A 29 13.30 -14.87 -20.87
CA ALA A 29 14.35 -13.97 -20.39
C ALA A 29 13.74 -12.93 -19.45
N ILE A 30 14.22 -12.84 -18.20
CA ILE A 30 13.79 -11.82 -17.24
C ILE A 30 14.92 -10.80 -17.08
N LEU A 31 14.65 -9.54 -17.44
CA LEU A 31 15.59 -8.43 -17.33
C LEU A 31 15.22 -7.55 -16.14
N ASP A 32 16.21 -7.15 -15.36
CA ASP A 32 16.01 -6.19 -14.27
C ASP A 32 17.23 -5.27 -14.14
N GLN A 33 17.00 -3.98 -13.89
CA GLN A 33 18.06 -3.02 -13.63
C GLN A 33 18.72 -3.26 -12.25
N GLU A 34 17.98 -3.86 -11.32
CA GLU A 34 18.51 -4.22 -10.00
C GLU A 34 19.27 -5.55 -9.99
N ASN A 35 20.00 -5.78 -8.91
CA ASN A 35 20.71 -7.03 -8.68
C ASN A 35 19.75 -8.17 -8.25
N ALA A 36 20.27 -9.40 -8.21
CA ALA A 36 19.51 -10.59 -7.83
C ALA A 36 18.86 -10.49 -6.43
N ALA A 37 19.44 -9.71 -5.53
CA ALA A 37 18.91 -9.51 -4.19
C ALA A 37 17.56 -8.77 -4.20
N ASN A 38 17.12 -8.18 -5.32
CA ASN A 38 15.84 -7.47 -5.44
C ASN A 38 14.73 -8.29 -6.11
N LEU A 39 14.96 -9.56 -6.46
CA LEU A 39 13.93 -10.42 -7.06
C LEU A 39 12.66 -10.49 -6.20
N GLY A 40 11.48 -10.30 -6.81
CA GLY A 40 10.20 -10.07 -6.14
C GLY A 40 9.79 -8.59 -6.09
N GLY A 41 10.74 -7.67 -6.30
CA GLY A 41 10.52 -6.23 -6.39
C GLY A 41 9.76 -5.65 -5.19
N GLN A 42 8.88 -4.70 -5.45
CA GLN A 42 8.05 -4.04 -4.43
C GLN A 42 7.17 -5.01 -3.63
N ALA A 43 6.75 -6.14 -4.20
CA ALA A 43 5.84 -7.07 -3.55
C ALA A 43 6.47 -7.69 -2.29
N PHE A 44 7.79 -7.91 -2.30
CA PHE A 44 8.56 -8.40 -1.15
C PHE A 44 8.36 -7.54 0.11
N TRP A 45 8.30 -6.21 -0.08
CA TRP A 45 8.16 -5.22 1.00
C TRP A 45 6.72 -5.01 1.47
N SER A 46 5.74 -5.64 0.83
CA SER A 46 4.35 -5.41 1.16
C SER A 46 3.91 -6.20 2.40
N LEU A 47 2.84 -5.77 3.07
CA LEU A 47 2.11 -6.62 4.01
C LEU A 47 1.48 -7.86 3.35
N GLY A 48 1.44 -7.90 2.00
CA GLY A 48 1.01 -9.04 1.21
C GLY A 48 -0.49 -9.24 1.09
N GLY A 49 -1.33 -8.33 1.60
CA GLY A 49 -2.77 -8.56 1.61
C GLY A 49 -3.39 -8.70 0.21
N LEU A 50 -4.21 -9.73 0.06
CA LEU A 50 -4.86 -10.11 -1.19
C LEU A 50 -6.38 -9.98 -1.08
N PHE A 51 -6.99 -9.40 -2.10
CA PHE A 51 -8.45 -9.33 -2.24
C PHE A 51 -8.99 -10.70 -2.64
N LEU A 52 -9.79 -11.31 -1.76
CA LEU A 52 -10.54 -12.55 -2.03
C LEU A 52 -11.98 -12.35 -1.56
N VAL A 53 -12.92 -13.01 -2.25
CA VAL A 53 -14.36 -12.85 -2.04
C VAL A 53 -14.94 -14.19 -1.58
N ASP A 54 -15.87 -14.13 -0.63
CA ASP A 54 -16.65 -15.26 -0.09
C ASP A 54 -15.84 -16.53 0.29
N THR A 55 -14.69 -16.33 0.93
CA THR A 55 -13.80 -17.42 1.32
C THR A 55 -14.30 -18.18 2.56
N PRO A 56 -13.86 -19.43 2.77
CA PRO A 56 -14.13 -20.14 4.03
C PRO A 56 -13.63 -19.40 5.29
N MET A 57 -12.61 -18.54 5.15
CA MET A 57 -12.09 -17.73 6.25
C MET A 57 -13.06 -16.62 6.64
N GLN A 58 -13.65 -15.94 5.64
CA GLN A 58 -14.72 -14.96 5.85
C GLN A 58 -15.92 -15.60 6.54
N ARG A 59 -16.40 -16.74 6.04
CA ARG A 59 -17.56 -17.45 6.60
C ARG A 59 -17.34 -17.89 8.05
N ARG A 60 -16.14 -18.38 8.40
CA ARG A 60 -15.76 -18.72 9.78
C ARG A 60 -15.80 -17.53 10.73
N LEU A 61 -15.59 -16.32 10.23
CA LEU A 61 -15.68 -15.07 11.00
C LEU A 61 -17.07 -14.43 10.92
N GLY A 62 -18.07 -15.13 10.37
CA GLY A 62 -19.45 -14.67 10.26
C GLY A 62 -19.70 -13.65 9.14
N VAL A 63 -18.75 -13.46 8.22
CA VAL A 63 -18.92 -12.58 7.07
C VAL A 63 -19.72 -13.30 5.99
N LYS A 64 -20.81 -12.66 5.54
CA LYS A 64 -21.58 -13.07 4.37
C LYS A 64 -21.16 -12.18 3.20
N ASP A 65 -20.58 -12.78 2.18
CA ASP A 65 -20.04 -12.08 1.02
C ASP A 65 -20.51 -12.76 -0.27
N SER A 66 -20.37 -12.09 -1.41
CA SER A 66 -20.75 -12.60 -2.72
C SER A 66 -20.04 -11.84 -3.83
N PHE A 67 -20.02 -12.42 -5.03
CA PHE A 67 -19.58 -11.71 -6.24
C PHE A 67 -20.32 -10.38 -6.42
N ASP A 68 -21.66 -10.37 -6.36
CA ASP A 68 -22.46 -9.17 -6.62
C ASP A 68 -22.13 -8.03 -5.65
N LEU A 69 -21.98 -8.35 -4.35
CA LEU A 69 -21.58 -7.36 -3.35
C LEU A 69 -20.16 -6.85 -3.58
N ALA A 70 -19.22 -7.75 -3.90
CA ALA A 70 -17.85 -7.37 -4.21
C ALA A 70 -17.76 -6.53 -5.49
N TRP A 71 -18.59 -6.82 -6.48
CA TRP A 71 -18.67 -6.08 -7.73
C TRP A 71 -19.29 -4.69 -7.55
N GLN A 72 -20.32 -4.56 -6.70
CA GLN A 72 -20.84 -3.25 -6.30
C GLN A 72 -19.75 -2.40 -5.64
N ASP A 73 -19.04 -2.95 -4.65
CA ASP A 73 -17.97 -2.25 -3.93
C ASP A 73 -16.81 -1.88 -4.86
N TRP A 74 -16.46 -2.77 -5.80
CA TRP A 74 -15.43 -2.53 -6.81
C TRP A 74 -15.82 -1.36 -7.72
N GLN A 75 -17.05 -1.33 -8.22
CA GLN A 75 -17.57 -0.23 -9.05
C GLN A 75 -17.55 1.11 -8.29
N GLY A 76 -18.01 1.12 -7.04
CA GLY A 76 -18.03 2.30 -6.20
C GLY A 76 -16.63 2.86 -5.88
N SER A 77 -15.62 1.99 -5.82
CA SER A 77 -14.21 2.37 -5.64
C SER A 77 -13.53 2.76 -6.96
N ALA A 78 -13.86 2.06 -8.04
CA ALA A 78 -13.25 2.29 -9.36
C ALA A 78 -13.70 3.61 -9.97
N GLN A 79 -14.98 4.00 -9.80
CA GLN A 79 -15.51 5.28 -10.28
C GLN A 79 -15.09 5.57 -11.73
N TRP A 80 -15.34 4.61 -12.63
CA TRP A 80 -15.04 4.80 -14.06
C TRP A 80 -15.83 5.98 -14.59
N ASP A 81 -15.12 6.93 -15.19
CA ASP A 81 -15.66 8.22 -15.64
C ASP A 81 -15.24 8.54 -17.08
N ARG A 82 -14.44 7.67 -17.72
CA ARG A 82 -13.91 7.84 -19.08
C ARG A 82 -14.30 6.68 -20.00
N LEU A 83 -15.61 6.41 -20.07
CA LEU A 83 -16.20 5.33 -20.89
C LEU A 83 -16.75 5.79 -22.25
N ASN A 84 -16.62 7.08 -22.58
CA ASN A 84 -17.11 7.66 -23.84
C ASN A 84 -15.94 8.04 -24.76
N GLY A 85 -16.22 8.16 -26.06
CA GLY A 85 -15.25 8.55 -27.09
C GLY A 85 -14.83 7.39 -27.99
N GLU A 86 -13.98 7.67 -28.99
CA GLU A 86 -13.48 6.67 -29.96
C GLU A 86 -12.55 5.64 -29.31
N HIS A 87 -11.79 6.07 -28.30
CA HIS A 87 -10.90 5.23 -27.53
C HIS A 87 -11.08 5.56 -26.03
N PRO A 88 -12.09 5.02 -25.34
CA PRO A 88 -12.27 5.29 -23.93
C PRO A 88 -11.07 4.80 -23.09
N GLU A 89 -10.74 5.53 -22.01
CA GLU A 89 -9.64 5.12 -21.12
C GLU A 89 -10.06 3.97 -20.20
N ASP A 90 -11.34 3.95 -19.78
CA ASP A 90 -11.85 3.03 -18.76
C ASP A 90 -12.52 1.77 -19.32
N GLU A 91 -12.66 1.64 -20.64
CA GLU A 91 -13.34 0.49 -21.27
C GLU A 91 -12.68 -0.84 -20.85
N TRP A 92 -11.36 -0.95 -21.05
CA TRP A 92 -10.60 -2.13 -20.63
C TRP A 92 -10.47 -2.24 -19.12
N ALA A 93 -10.39 -1.11 -18.39
CA ALA A 93 -10.33 -1.12 -16.93
C ALA A 93 -11.62 -1.72 -16.30
N GLN A 94 -12.78 -1.48 -16.91
CA GLN A 94 -14.05 -2.06 -16.49
C GLN A 94 -14.08 -3.58 -16.73
N GLN A 95 -13.69 -4.02 -17.93
CA GLN A 95 -13.65 -5.44 -18.27
C GLN A 95 -12.66 -6.21 -17.39
N TRP A 96 -11.44 -5.68 -17.25
CA TRP A 96 -10.40 -6.25 -16.39
C TRP A 96 -10.85 -6.27 -14.92
N GLY A 97 -11.44 -5.18 -14.43
CA GLY A 97 -11.96 -5.11 -13.07
C GLY A 97 -13.00 -6.19 -12.79
N ARG A 98 -13.93 -6.41 -13.72
CA ARG A 98 -14.93 -7.48 -13.60
C ARG A 98 -14.27 -8.86 -13.57
N ALA A 99 -13.41 -9.16 -14.54
CA ALA A 99 -12.70 -10.42 -14.62
C ALA A 99 -11.88 -10.69 -13.35
N TYR A 100 -11.25 -9.67 -12.77
CA TYR A 100 -10.51 -9.81 -11.52
C TYR A 100 -11.41 -10.15 -10.32
N VAL A 101 -12.61 -9.55 -10.23
CA VAL A 101 -13.57 -9.85 -9.16
C VAL A 101 -14.15 -11.26 -9.34
N GLU A 102 -14.44 -11.67 -10.56
CA GLU A 102 -14.86 -13.05 -10.89
C GLU A 102 -13.78 -14.05 -10.49
N PHE A 103 -12.52 -13.80 -10.86
CA PHE A 103 -11.37 -14.61 -10.43
C PHE A 103 -11.24 -14.65 -8.91
N ALA A 104 -11.38 -13.51 -8.24
CA ALA A 104 -11.28 -13.40 -6.77
C ALA A 104 -12.41 -14.08 -6.00
N ALA A 105 -13.60 -14.18 -6.59
CA ALA A 105 -14.74 -14.92 -6.05
C ALA A 105 -14.74 -16.40 -6.42
N GLY A 106 -14.04 -16.77 -7.49
CA GLY A 106 -13.90 -18.14 -7.97
C GLY A 106 -12.55 -18.76 -7.61
N GLU A 107 -11.78 -19.07 -8.64
CA GLU A 107 -10.63 -19.98 -8.56
C GLU A 107 -9.38 -19.39 -7.88
N LYS A 108 -9.26 -18.06 -7.74
CA LYS A 108 -8.02 -17.39 -7.29
C LYS A 108 -7.44 -17.98 -6.02
N ARG A 109 -8.28 -18.30 -5.02
CA ARG A 109 -7.79 -18.88 -3.77
C ARG A 109 -7.15 -20.26 -4.00
N ALA A 110 -7.80 -21.12 -4.77
CA ALA A 110 -7.28 -22.46 -5.07
C ALA A 110 -6.01 -22.37 -5.92
N TRP A 111 -6.00 -21.51 -6.93
CA TRP A 111 -4.81 -21.23 -7.76
C TRP A 111 -3.65 -20.73 -6.89
N LEU A 112 -3.86 -19.76 -6.00
CA LEU A 112 -2.82 -19.28 -5.08
C LEU A 112 -2.26 -20.40 -4.19
N GLN A 113 -3.10 -21.32 -3.73
CA GLN A 113 -2.66 -22.48 -2.95
C GLN A 113 -1.81 -23.45 -3.79
N GLU A 114 -2.19 -23.72 -5.04
CA GLU A 114 -1.36 -24.46 -6.00
C GLU A 114 -0.01 -23.76 -6.21
N GLN A 115 -0.01 -22.43 -6.24
CA GLN A 115 1.22 -21.66 -6.36
C GLN A 115 2.08 -21.66 -5.08
N GLY A 116 1.62 -22.24 -3.97
CA GLY A 116 2.35 -22.33 -2.70
C GLY A 116 2.05 -21.20 -1.71
N VAL A 117 1.11 -20.31 -2.01
CA VAL A 117 0.68 -19.23 -1.12
C VAL A 117 -0.23 -19.80 -0.03
N LYS A 118 0.12 -19.52 1.23
CA LYS A 118 -0.66 -19.90 2.41
C LYS A 118 -1.18 -18.64 3.09
N PHE A 119 -2.34 -18.74 3.75
CA PHE A 119 -2.99 -17.61 4.43
C PHE A 119 -3.01 -17.77 5.94
N THR A 120 -2.89 -16.64 6.65
CA THR A 120 -3.28 -16.57 8.07
C THR A 120 -4.79 -16.76 8.21
N PRO A 121 -5.33 -17.14 9.37
CA PRO A 121 -6.79 -17.26 9.55
C PRO A 121 -7.52 -15.91 9.65
N LEU A 122 -6.78 -14.79 9.64
CA LEU A 122 -7.34 -13.45 9.82
C LEU A 122 -7.81 -12.87 8.48
N VAL A 123 -8.96 -12.20 8.52
CA VAL A 123 -9.48 -11.39 7.40
C VAL A 123 -9.56 -9.95 7.89
N GLY A 124 -8.82 -9.06 7.23
CA GLY A 124 -8.78 -7.64 7.57
C GLY A 124 -9.82 -6.82 6.81
N TRP A 125 -10.12 -5.65 7.37
CA TRP A 125 -10.91 -4.59 6.74
C TRP A 125 -10.06 -3.33 6.65
N ALA A 126 -9.21 -3.28 5.62
CA ALA A 126 -8.16 -2.26 5.50
C ALA A 126 -8.74 -0.83 5.40
N GLU A 127 -9.80 -0.66 4.60
CA GLU A 127 -10.54 0.59 4.45
C GLU A 127 -12.04 0.32 4.41
N ARG A 128 -12.81 1.10 5.16
CA ARG A 128 -14.26 0.95 5.31
C ARG A 128 -15.06 1.74 4.29
N GLY A 129 -14.44 2.73 3.64
CA GLY A 129 -15.08 3.53 2.61
C GLY A 129 -15.55 4.90 3.04
N ASP A 130 -16.19 5.59 2.10
CA ASP A 130 -16.61 6.99 2.22
C ASP A 130 -17.94 7.18 2.99
N GLY A 131 -18.57 6.08 3.41
CA GLY A 131 -19.83 6.07 4.16
C GLY A 131 -21.10 5.97 3.30
N ARG A 132 -20.99 5.91 1.98
CA ARG A 132 -22.14 5.74 1.05
C ARG A 132 -22.23 4.29 0.56
N ALA A 133 -23.46 3.79 0.36
CA ALA A 133 -23.70 2.39 -0.04
C ALA A 133 -23.14 2.03 -1.43
N GLY A 134 -23.12 2.99 -2.37
CA GLY A 134 -22.51 2.82 -3.70
C GLY A 134 -21.20 3.61 -3.87
N GLY A 135 -20.60 4.06 -2.77
CA GLY A 135 -19.38 4.87 -2.78
C GLY A 135 -18.10 4.02 -2.73
N HIS A 136 -16.98 4.70 -2.46
CA HIS A 136 -15.70 4.03 -2.26
C HIS A 136 -15.74 3.13 -1.02
N GLY A 137 -15.05 1.98 -1.08
CA GLY A 137 -14.78 1.10 0.05
C GLY A 137 -15.39 -0.30 -0.07
N ASN A 138 -15.09 -1.16 0.90
CA ASN A 138 -15.69 -2.49 0.98
C ASN A 138 -16.82 -2.51 2.01
N SER A 139 -17.96 -3.08 1.62
CA SER A 139 -19.10 -3.37 2.50
C SER A 139 -18.77 -4.43 3.56
N VAL A 140 -17.81 -5.32 3.29
CA VAL A 140 -17.35 -6.37 4.22
C VAL A 140 -15.83 -6.59 4.17
N PRO A 141 -15.19 -7.19 5.19
CA PRO A 141 -13.77 -7.50 5.18
C PRO A 141 -13.37 -8.47 4.06
N ARG A 142 -12.38 -8.10 3.23
CA ARG A 142 -11.85 -8.92 2.10
C ARG A 142 -10.32 -8.97 2.00
N PHE A 143 -9.61 -8.38 2.96
CA PHE A 143 -8.14 -8.27 2.93
C PHE A 143 -7.50 -9.49 3.59
N HIS A 144 -7.06 -10.47 2.80
CA HIS A 144 -6.50 -11.73 3.28
C HIS A 144 -4.98 -11.66 3.34
N VAL A 145 -4.39 -11.85 4.53
CA VAL A 145 -2.94 -11.74 4.72
C VAL A 145 -2.28 -13.13 4.57
N PRO A 146 -1.32 -13.27 3.65
CA PRO A 146 -0.53 -14.49 3.47
C PRO A 146 0.44 -14.72 4.64
N TRP A 147 0.74 -15.99 4.89
CA TRP A 147 1.75 -16.40 5.86
C TRP A 147 3.15 -16.15 5.30
N GLY A 148 3.84 -15.15 5.85
CA GLY A 148 5.04 -14.55 5.26
C GLY A 148 4.84 -13.15 4.70
N THR A 149 3.67 -12.51 4.86
CA THR A 149 3.39 -11.17 4.29
C THR A 149 3.73 -11.11 2.79
N GLY A 150 4.36 -10.03 2.30
CA GLY A 150 4.77 -9.88 0.91
C GLY A 150 5.66 -11.01 0.40
N THR A 151 6.57 -11.52 1.24
CA THR A 151 7.45 -12.66 0.87
C THR A 151 6.65 -13.95 0.72
N GLY A 152 5.58 -14.12 1.51
CA GLY A 152 4.62 -15.22 1.37
C GLY A 152 3.87 -15.22 0.04
N VAL A 153 3.91 -14.13 -0.73
CA VAL A 153 3.35 -14.03 -2.09
C VAL A 153 4.44 -14.10 -3.15
N SER A 154 5.51 -13.30 -3.02
CA SER A 154 6.52 -13.19 -4.08
C SER A 154 7.48 -14.36 -4.13
N GLU A 155 7.89 -14.89 -2.96
CA GLU A 155 8.94 -15.91 -2.89
C GLU A 155 8.54 -17.23 -3.59
N PRO A 156 7.31 -17.74 -3.47
CA PRO A 156 6.90 -18.94 -4.21
C PRO A 156 7.08 -18.84 -5.73
N PHE A 157 6.94 -17.65 -6.32
CA PHE A 157 7.19 -17.44 -7.74
C PHE A 157 8.67 -17.20 -8.03
N ALA A 158 9.39 -16.52 -7.13
CA ALA A 158 10.83 -16.35 -7.24
C ALA A 158 11.58 -17.69 -7.18
N ASP A 159 11.16 -18.60 -6.29
CA ASP A 159 11.68 -19.97 -6.18
C ASP A 159 11.48 -20.76 -7.46
N LYS A 160 10.29 -20.69 -8.06
CA LYS A 160 10.00 -21.36 -9.33
C LYS A 160 10.81 -20.78 -10.49
N ALA A 161 10.97 -19.47 -10.55
CA ALA A 161 11.80 -18.83 -11.58
C ALA A 161 13.29 -19.22 -11.43
N ARG A 162 13.80 -19.33 -10.19
CA ARG A 162 15.15 -19.85 -9.92
C ARG A 162 15.30 -21.32 -10.34
N SER A 163 14.37 -22.19 -9.96
CA SER A 163 14.38 -23.60 -10.37
C SER A 163 14.27 -23.76 -11.89
N ALA A 164 13.40 -22.97 -12.54
CA ALA A 164 13.31 -22.94 -13.99
C ALA A 164 14.61 -22.46 -14.65
N SER A 165 15.37 -21.58 -13.97
CA SER A 165 16.68 -21.15 -14.44
C SER A 165 17.74 -22.24 -14.37
N GLU A 166 17.73 -23.06 -13.32
CA GLU A 166 18.58 -24.25 -13.21
C GLU A 166 18.29 -25.26 -14.35
N SER A 167 17.03 -25.35 -14.78
CA SER A 167 16.61 -26.18 -15.93
C SER A 167 16.80 -25.53 -17.31
N GLY A 168 17.32 -24.30 -17.37
CA GLY A 168 17.55 -23.57 -18.63
C GLY A 168 16.30 -22.99 -19.30
N LEU A 169 15.13 -23.04 -18.65
CA LEU A 169 13.87 -22.47 -19.15
C LEU A 169 13.74 -20.98 -18.84
N VAL A 170 14.40 -20.50 -17.79
CA VAL A 170 14.46 -19.08 -17.43
C VAL A 170 15.90 -18.60 -17.47
N ARG A 171 16.16 -17.43 -18.07
CA ARG A 171 17.44 -16.75 -17.97
C ARG A 171 17.26 -15.38 -17.32
N PHE A 172 17.99 -15.14 -16.24
CA PHE A 172 18.02 -13.84 -15.59
C PHE A 172 19.11 -12.95 -16.19
N PHE A 173 18.72 -11.73 -16.50
CA PHE A 173 19.58 -10.64 -16.94
C PHE A 173 19.48 -9.52 -15.89
N PHE A 174 20.09 -9.77 -14.72
CA PHE A 174 20.24 -8.72 -13.71
C PHE A 174 21.22 -7.65 -14.18
N ARG A 175 21.08 -6.44 -13.66
CA ARG A 175 21.89 -5.29 -14.08
C ARG A 175 21.73 -4.98 -15.58
N HIS A 176 20.58 -5.32 -16.17
CA HIS A 176 20.23 -4.94 -17.54
C HIS A 176 19.08 -3.93 -17.48
N GLN A 177 19.43 -2.66 -17.68
CA GLN A 177 18.47 -1.58 -17.74
C GLN A 177 17.96 -1.47 -19.18
N VAL A 178 16.67 -1.72 -19.40
CA VAL A 178 16.04 -1.52 -20.71
C VAL A 178 15.91 -0.03 -20.98
N ASP A 179 16.33 0.37 -22.19
CA ASP A 179 16.30 1.76 -22.66
C ASP A 179 15.41 1.93 -23.90
N GLY A 180 14.97 0.83 -24.53
CA GLY A 180 14.05 0.88 -25.66
C GLY A 180 13.49 -0.47 -26.08
N LEU A 181 12.38 -0.43 -26.81
CA LEU A 181 11.81 -1.57 -27.53
C LEU A 181 12.42 -1.65 -28.93
N VAL A 182 12.60 -2.86 -29.44
CA VAL A 182 13.03 -3.11 -30.82
C VAL A 182 11.80 -3.48 -31.65
N PHE A 183 11.67 -2.85 -32.81
CA PHE A 183 10.54 -3.05 -33.72
C PHE A 183 11.02 -3.60 -35.07
N ASP A 184 10.24 -4.51 -35.62
CA ASP A 184 10.24 -4.84 -37.04
C ASP A 184 8.87 -4.47 -37.62
N GLY A 185 8.83 -3.42 -38.44
CA GLY A 185 7.59 -2.75 -38.83
C GLY A 185 6.80 -2.28 -37.60
N GLY A 186 5.55 -2.74 -37.48
CA GLY A 186 4.66 -2.44 -36.34
C GLY A 186 4.74 -3.44 -35.18
N THR A 187 5.63 -4.43 -35.23
CA THR A 187 5.70 -5.52 -34.25
C THR A 187 6.92 -5.36 -33.36
N VAL A 188 6.73 -5.50 -32.05
CA VAL A 188 7.85 -5.55 -31.09
C VAL A 188 8.54 -6.91 -31.22
N THR A 189 9.84 -6.90 -31.51
CA THR A 189 10.66 -8.12 -31.71
C THR A 189 11.78 -8.26 -30.69
N GLY A 190 11.87 -7.34 -29.73
CA GLY A 190 12.92 -7.37 -28.72
C GLY A 190 13.01 -6.12 -27.88
N VAL A 191 14.12 -6.02 -27.15
CA VAL A 191 14.47 -4.88 -26.30
C VAL A 191 15.96 -4.58 -26.43
N ARG A 192 16.32 -3.33 -26.21
CA ARG A 192 17.71 -2.88 -26.15
C ARG A 192 17.95 -2.02 -24.91
N GLY A 193 19.19 -1.95 -24.46
CA GLY A 193 19.53 -1.09 -23.34
C GLY A 193 20.96 -1.21 -22.86
N THR A 194 21.15 -0.80 -21.61
CA THR A 194 22.45 -0.64 -20.97
C THR A 194 22.71 -1.79 -19.99
N VAL A 195 23.91 -2.36 -20.04
CA VAL A 195 24.45 -3.24 -19.00
C VAL A 195 25.08 -2.37 -17.91
N LEU A 196 24.60 -2.50 -16.68
CA LEU A 196 25.09 -1.77 -15.52
C LEU A 196 26.20 -2.56 -14.81
N ALA A 197 27.12 -1.84 -14.15
CA ALA A 197 28.17 -2.46 -13.36
C ALA A 197 27.58 -3.38 -12.26
N PRO A 198 28.26 -4.49 -11.93
CA PRO A 198 27.86 -5.35 -10.82
C PRO A 198 27.66 -4.57 -9.51
N ASP A 199 26.67 -4.98 -8.72
CA ASP A 199 26.34 -4.32 -7.47
C ASP A 199 25.86 -5.35 -6.44
N GLN A 200 26.45 -5.33 -5.24
CA GLN A 200 26.14 -6.23 -4.13
C GLN A 200 25.38 -5.55 -3.00
N SER A 201 24.80 -4.37 -3.25
CA SER A 201 23.99 -3.65 -2.28
C SER A 201 22.85 -4.53 -1.76
N PRO A 202 22.53 -4.44 -0.45
CA PRO A 202 21.39 -5.14 0.11
C PRO A 202 20.09 -4.78 -0.61
N ARG A 203 19.11 -5.68 -0.54
CA ARG A 203 17.77 -5.48 -1.12
C ARG A 203 17.20 -4.12 -0.71
N GLY A 204 16.62 -3.40 -1.68
CA GLY A 204 15.97 -2.11 -1.46
C GLY A 204 16.92 -0.91 -1.32
N VAL A 205 18.21 -1.13 -1.03
CA VAL A 205 19.23 -0.08 -1.04
C VAL A 205 19.49 0.34 -2.48
N ALA A 206 19.75 1.63 -2.69
CA ALA A 206 20.04 2.15 -4.03
C ALA A 206 21.34 1.53 -4.58
N SER A 207 21.22 0.80 -5.68
CA SER A 207 22.36 0.27 -6.44
C SER A 207 22.91 1.31 -7.43
N ASN A 208 24.16 1.13 -7.89
CA ASN A 208 24.80 2.02 -8.86
C ASN A 208 24.07 2.06 -10.21
N ARG A 209 24.40 3.05 -11.03
CA ARG A 209 23.91 3.22 -12.41
C ARG A 209 25.07 3.35 -13.41
N ASP A 210 26.22 2.80 -13.05
CA ASP A 210 27.45 2.92 -13.84
C ASP A 210 27.32 2.01 -15.07
N LYS A 211 27.50 2.57 -16.26
CA LYS A 211 27.35 1.85 -17.52
C LYS A 211 28.64 1.09 -17.86
N VAL A 212 28.51 -0.18 -18.21
CA VAL A 212 29.66 -1.03 -18.60
C VAL A 212 29.51 -1.70 -19.97
N GLY A 213 28.36 -1.53 -20.61
CA GLY A 213 28.11 -2.04 -21.96
C GLY A 213 26.68 -1.77 -22.41
N GLU A 214 26.36 -2.30 -23.59
CA GLU A 214 25.03 -2.25 -24.20
C GLU A 214 24.59 -3.67 -24.55
N PHE A 215 23.28 -3.87 -24.68
CA PHE A 215 22.68 -5.13 -25.10
C PHE A 215 21.49 -4.90 -26.04
N GLU A 216 21.24 -5.91 -26.86
CA GLU A 216 20.01 -6.08 -27.62
C GLU A 216 19.61 -7.56 -27.52
N LEU A 217 18.34 -7.84 -27.22
CA LEU A 217 17.80 -9.19 -27.08
C LEU A 217 16.49 -9.30 -27.86
N HIS A 218 16.29 -10.42 -28.55
CA HIS A 218 15.12 -10.67 -29.39
C HIS A 218 14.25 -11.82 -28.89
N ALA A 219 12.93 -11.64 -29.00
CA ALA A 219 11.90 -12.62 -28.65
C ALA A 219 10.61 -12.41 -29.45
N GLU A 220 9.69 -13.38 -29.42
CA GLU A 220 8.38 -13.28 -30.11
C GLU A 220 7.45 -12.29 -29.42
N ALA A 221 7.63 -12.10 -28.11
CA ALA A 221 6.83 -11.19 -27.31
C ALA A 221 7.64 -10.53 -26.19
N VAL A 222 7.18 -9.34 -25.77
CA VAL A 222 7.73 -8.58 -24.65
C VAL A 222 6.62 -8.28 -23.65
N VAL A 223 6.87 -8.56 -22.36
CA VAL A 223 6.00 -8.21 -21.24
C VAL A 223 6.66 -7.11 -20.41
N ILE A 224 5.98 -5.98 -20.25
CA ILE A 224 6.43 -4.88 -19.39
C ILE A 224 5.80 -5.05 -18.01
N ALA A 225 6.62 -5.39 -17.00
CA ALA A 225 6.20 -5.67 -15.62
C ALA A 225 7.00 -4.85 -14.60
N THR A 226 7.24 -3.57 -14.91
CA THR A 226 8.23 -2.71 -14.24
C THR A 226 7.70 -1.88 -13.06
N GLY A 227 6.43 -2.05 -12.68
CA GLY A 227 5.82 -1.26 -11.61
C GLY A 227 5.43 0.16 -12.04
N GLY A 228 5.21 1.03 -11.05
CA GLY A 228 4.75 2.41 -11.25
C GLY A 228 5.80 3.47 -10.89
N ILE A 229 5.35 4.72 -10.75
CA ILE A 229 6.22 5.90 -10.49
C ILE A 229 6.38 6.23 -8.99
N GLY A 230 5.99 5.33 -8.08
CA GLY A 230 5.87 5.65 -6.66
C GLY A 230 7.16 6.17 -6.01
N GLY A 231 8.33 5.84 -6.55
CA GLY A 231 9.65 6.26 -6.06
C GLY A 231 10.18 7.50 -6.78
N ASN A 232 9.43 8.02 -7.75
CA ASN A 232 9.78 9.20 -8.53
C ASN A 232 8.83 10.36 -8.21
N HIS A 233 9.23 11.16 -7.22
CA HIS A 233 8.45 12.30 -6.75
C HIS A 233 8.22 13.40 -7.81
N GLU A 234 9.08 13.52 -8.82
CA GLU A 234 8.90 14.47 -9.92
C GLU A 234 7.78 14.02 -10.85
N GLU A 235 7.80 12.75 -11.30
CA GLU A 235 6.73 12.19 -12.11
C GLU A 235 5.40 12.13 -11.34
N VAL A 236 5.42 11.83 -10.03
CA VAL A 236 4.21 11.90 -9.19
C VAL A 236 3.60 13.30 -9.21
N ARG A 237 4.41 14.36 -9.16
CA ARG A 237 3.89 15.74 -9.26
C ARG A 237 3.37 16.06 -10.65
N LYS A 238 4.07 15.60 -11.69
CA LYS A 238 3.67 15.80 -13.09
C LYS A 238 2.31 15.17 -13.39
N TRP A 239 2.05 13.98 -12.85
CA TRP A 239 0.79 13.26 -13.03
C TRP A 239 -0.23 13.54 -11.91
N TRP A 240 0.05 14.49 -11.00
CA TRP A 240 -0.77 14.70 -9.81
C TRP A 240 -2.22 15.00 -10.19
N PRO A 241 -3.21 14.34 -9.57
CA PRO A 241 -4.58 14.42 -10.05
C PRO A 241 -5.19 15.77 -9.66
N GLN A 242 -5.71 16.52 -10.63
CA GLN A 242 -6.35 17.82 -10.36
C GLN A 242 -7.50 17.69 -9.33
N ARG A 243 -8.24 16.58 -9.38
CA ARG A 243 -9.33 16.26 -8.42
C ARG A 243 -8.87 16.14 -6.96
N LEU A 244 -7.58 15.91 -6.74
CA LEU A 244 -6.96 15.85 -5.40
C LEU A 244 -6.39 17.21 -4.97
N GLY A 245 -6.51 18.28 -5.76
CA GLY A 245 -6.01 19.60 -5.39
C GLY A 245 -4.49 19.72 -5.52
N THR A 246 -3.88 20.48 -4.62
CA THR A 246 -2.44 20.82 -4.70
C THR A 246 -1.57 19.64 -4.29
N ALA A 247 -0.55 19.30 -5.06
CA ALA A 247 0.42 18.28 -4.66
C ALA A 247 1.21 18.72 -3.40
N PRO A 248 1.51 17.81 -2.45
CA PRO A 248 2.32 18.15 -1.29
C PRO A 248 3.69 18.72 -1.68
N ARG A 249 4.20 19.71 -0.93
CA ARG A 249 5.55 20.25 -1.18
C ARG A 249 6.59 19.22 -0.77
N LYS A 250 6.42 18.61 0.40
CA LYS A 250 7.19 17.46 0.91
C LYS A 250 6.35 16.18 0.85
N MET A 251 6.93 15.12 0.31
CA MET A 251 6.37 13.76 0.28
C MET A 251 7.42 12.78 0.78
N ILE A 252 6.99 11.65 1.35
CA ILE A 252 7.86 10.56 1.77
C ILE A 252 7.53 9.28 0.99
N THR A 253 8.49 8.35 0.88
CA THR A 253 8.48 7.30 -0.15
C THR A 253 8.27 5.91 0.44
N GLY A 254 7.14 5.28 0.12
CA GLY A 254 6.82 3.92 0.60
C GLY A 254 7.35 2.79 -0.28
N VAL A 255 8.06 3.08 -1.37
CA VAL A 255 8.62 2.11 -2.33
C VAL A 255 10.15 2.25 -2.42
N PRO A 256 10.90 1.20 -2.78
CA PRO A 256 12.32 1.33 -3.12
C PRO A 256 12.58 2.33 -4.25
N LYS A 257 13.78 2.92 -4.27
CA LYS A 257 14.19 3.95 -5.26
C LYS A 257 14.05 3.49 -6.72
N HIS A 258 14.21 2.19 -7.00
CA HIS A 258 14.12 1.64 -8.35
C HIS A 258 12.68 1.56 -8.91
N VAL A 259 11.65 1.87 -8.12
CA VAL A 259 10.25 1.96 -8.57
C VAL A 259 10.02 3.35 -9.16
N ASP A 260 10.69 3.64 -10.26
CA ASP A 260 10.82 4.98 -10.86
C ASP A 260 9.86 5.24 -12.04
N GLY A 261 9.21 4.18 -12.55
CA GLY A 261 8.29 4.20 -13.68
C GLY A 261 8.93 4.48 -15.03
N ARG A 262 10.26 4.34 -15.18
CA ARG A 262 11.02 4.63 -16.41
C ARG A 262 10.39 4.04 -17.68
N MET A 263 9.95 2.79 -17.64
CA MET A 263 9.38 2.12 -18.81
C MET A 263 8.05 2.70 -19.28
N LEU A 264 7.33 3.48 -18.45
CA LEU A 264 6.11 4.16 -18.90
C LEU A 264 6.46 5.21 -19.96
N GLY A 265 7.49 6.02 -19.72
CA GLY A 265 7.96 7.01 -20.70
C GLY A 265 8.50 6.36 -21.98
N ILE A 266 9.33 5.32 -21.83
CA ILE A 266 9.88 4.57 -22.98
C ILE A 266 8.76 3.94 -23.82
N ALA A 267 7.74 3.37 -23.17
CA ALA A 267 6.60 2.78 -23.87
C ALA A 267 5.77 3.87 -24.59
N ASP A 268 5.49 5.00 -23.95
CA ASP A 268 4.75 6.13 -24.53
C ASP A 268 5.46 6.69 -25.77
N GLU A 269 6.78 6.90 -25.68
CA GLU A 269 7.62 7.34 -26.80
C GLU A 269 7.65 6.34 -27.96
N ALA A 270 7.47 5.05 -27.66
CA ALA A 270 7.34 3.99 -28.65
C ALA A 270 5.91 3.84 -29.21
N GLY A 271 4.98 4.73 -28.86
CA GLY A 271 3.59 4.73 -29.34
C GLY A 271 2.65 3.82 -28.55
N VAL A 272 3.08 3.26 -27.42
CA VAL A 272 2.21 2.48 -26.52
C VAL A 272 1.29 3.44 -25.76
N ARG A 273 -0.02 3.20 -25.85
CA ARG A 273 -1.01 4.05 -25.21
C ARG A 273 -0.97 3.93 -23.68
N LEU A 274 -0.69 5.06 -23.02
CA LEU A 274 -0.90 5.19 -21.57
C LEU A 274 -2.26 5.82 -21.28
N VAL A 275 -2.96 5.31 -20.26
CA VAL A 275 -4.27 5.79 -19.81
C VAL A 275 -4.27 6.06 -18.31
N ASN A 276 -5.23 6.86 -17.85
CA ASN A 276 -5.52 7.04 -16.43
C ASN A 276 -4.32 7.54 -15.60
N ARG A 277 -3.40 8.30 -16.20
CA ARG A 277 -2.14 8.76 -15.58
C ARG A 277 -2.34 9.48 -14.23
N ASP A 278 -3.48 10.17 -14.08
CA ASP A 278 -3.93 10.86 -12.88
C ASP A 278 -4.72 9.98 -11.89
N ARG A 279 -4.80 8.66 -12.10
CA ARG A 279 -5.33 7.74 -11.09
C ARG A 279 -4.18 7.27 -10.20
N MET A 280 -4.11 7.83 -9.00
CA MET A 280 -3.06 7.55 -8.01
C MET A 280 -3.63 7.11 -6.67
N TRP A 281 -2.83 6.36 -5.91
CA TRP A 281 -3.17 5.94 -4.55
C TRP A 281 -2.00 6.22 -3.59
N HIS A 282 -2.10 7.36 -2.90
CA HIS A 282 -1.15 7.81 -1.89
C HIS A 282 -1.79 7.74 -0.51
N TYR A 283 -1.00 7.34 0.49
CA TYR A 283 -1.52 7.20 1.85
C TYR A 283 -1.34 8.48 2.65
N THR A 284 -2.31 8.78 3.50
CA THR A 284 -2.33 9.96 4.36
C THR A 284 -1.83 9.66 5.78
N GLU A 285 -1.65 8.38 6.13
CA GLU A 285 -1.18 7.91 7.44
C GLU A 285 0.32 7.56 7.43
N GLY A 286 1.13 8.38 6.75
CA GLY A 286 2.57 8.16 6.59
C GLY A 286 3.42 8.60 7.77
N ILE A 287 4.43 7.83 8.10
CA ILE A 287 5.50 8.20 9.03
C ILE A 287 6.86 7.94 8.40
N GLN A 288 7.85 8.75 8.77
CA GLN A 288 9.24 8.56 8.40
C GLN A 288 9.78 7.33 9.12
N ASN A 289 10.40 6.42 8.37
CA ASN A 289 11.03 5.25 8.97
C ASN A 289 12.25 5.68 9.78
N TRP A 290 12.28 5.33 11.07
CA TRP A 290 13.41 5.63 11.95
C TRP A 290 14.69 4.85 11.55
N ASN A 291 14.52 3.72 10.85
CA ASN A 291 15.60 2.91 10.30
C ASN A 291 15.41 2.71 8.78
N PRO A 292 15.70 3.75 7.98
CA PRO A 292 15.40 3.75 6.56
C PRO A 292 16.28 2.76 5.77
N ILE A 293 15.72 2.19 4.71
CA ILE A 293 16.41 1.25 3.81
C ILE A 293 16.75 1.95 2.48
N TRP A 294 15.87 2.86 2.05
CA TRP A 294 16.05 3.72 0.89
C TRP A 294 15.84 5.19 1.28
N PRO A 295 16.22 6.16 0.42
CA PRO A 295 16.00 7.58 0.69
C PRO A 295 14.52 7.89 0.91
N ASP A 296 14.23 8.73 1.91
CA ASP A 296 12.87 9.12 2.32
C ASP A 296 11.95 7.93 2.65
N HIS A 297 12.51 6.80 3.11
CA HIS A 297 11.74 5.59 3.42
C HIS A 297 10.61 5.88 4.41
N ALA A 298 9.38 5.67 3.93
CA ALA A 298 8.15 5.84 4.68
C ALA A 298 7.50 4.51 5.04
N ILE A 299 6.87 4.47 6.20
CA ILE A 299 5.95 3.41 6.60
C ILE A 299 4.54 3.98 6.66
N ARG A 300 3.55 3.24 6.17
CA ARG A 300 2.14 3.57 6.38
C ARG A 300 1.68 2.91 7.68
N ILE A 301 1.07 3.70 8.56
CA ILE A 301 0.24 3.18 9.63
C ILE A 301 -1.04 2.63 9.01
N LEU A 302 -1.35 1.38 9.28
CA LEU A 302 -2.72 0.89 9.18
C LEU A 302 -3.32 1.20 10.55
N PRO A 303 -4.25 2.17 10.67
CA PRO A 303 -4.89 2.47 11.94
C PRO A 303 -6.12 1.58 12.14
N GLY A 304 -6.58 1.48 13.38
CA GLY A 304 -7.98 1.18 13.68
C GLY A 304 -8.77 2.49 13.79
N PRO A 305 -10.10 2.41 13.97
CA PRO A 305 -10.96 3.58 13.89
C PRO A 305 -10.89 4.51 15.11
N SER A 306 -10.11 4.20 16.15
CA SER A 306 -10.23 4.85 17.46
C SER A 306 -9.42 6.13 17.62
N SER A 307 -8.29 6.30 16.92
CA SER A 307 -7.47 7.52 16.97
C SER A 307 -8.24 8.73 16.47
N MET A 308 -8.13 9.90 17.10
CA MET A 308 -8.71 11.12 16.54
C MET A 308 -7.77 11.73 15.49
N TRP A 309 -8.31 12.16 14.35
CA TRP A 309 -7.53 12.74 13.25
C TRP A 309 -7.78 14.24 13.14
N PHE A 310 -6.71 15.02 13.20
CA PHE A 310 -6.72 16.48 13.10
C PHE A 310 -5.91 16.94 11.90
N ASP A 311 -6.29 18.06 11.30
CA ASP A 311 -5.46 18.78 10.34
C ASP A 311 -4.26 19.47 11.01
N ALA A 312 -3.43 20.15 10.22
CA ALA A 312 -2.26 20.89 10.71
C ALA A 312 -2.60 22.01 11.71
N LEU A 313 -3.85 22.50 11.73
CA LEU A 313 -4.31 23.58 12.62
C LEU A 313 -5.07 23.05 13.84
N GLY A 314 -5.05 21.73 14.09
CA GLY A 314 -5.69 21.12 15.25
C GLY A 314 -7.22 21.03 15.13
N ARG A 315 -7.77 21.10 13.92
CA ARG A 315 -9.21 20.90 13.66
C ARG A 315 -9.45 19.45 13.29
N ARG A 316 -10.42 18.80 13.95
CA ARG A 316 -10.75 17.42 13.68
C ARG A 316 -11.27 17.30 12.24
N LEU A 317 -10.72 16.34 11.49
CA LEU A 317 -11.17 16.11 10.12
C LEU A 317 -12.63 15.63 10.11
N PRO A 318 -13.48 16.15 9.22
CA PRO A 318 -14.84 15.65 9.05
C PRO A 318 -14.82 14.31 8.31
N ALA A 319 -15.94 13.57 8.34
CA ALA A 319 -16.10 12.44 7.43
C ALA A 319 -15.93 12.90 5.96
N PRO A 320 -15.23 12.13 5.11
CA PRO A 320 -14.75 10.77 5.34
C PRO A 320 -13.32 10.67 5.93
N GLY A 321 -12.74 11.78 6.42
CA GLY A 321 -11.41 11.89 7.04
C GLY A 321 -11.24 11.20 8.41
N LEU A 322 -11.66 9.94 8.50
CA LEU A 322 -11.59 9.10 9.68
C LEU A 322 -10.50 8.03 9.51
N PRO A 323 -9.78 7.64 10.57
CA PRO A 323 -8.72 6.63 10.44
C PRO A 323 -9.26 5.29 9.94
N GLY A 324 -8.69 4.77 8.85
CA GLY A 324 -9.08 3.48 8.27
C GLY A 324 -10.42 3.49 7.52
N TYR A 325 -10.83 4.66 7.01
CA TYR A 325 -12.06 4.84 6.21
C TYR A 325 -11.75 5.07 4.73
N ASP A 326 -11.41 6.30 4.35
CA ASP A 326 -11.21 6.71 2.96
C ASP A 326 -9.94 7.53 2.84
N THR A 327 -8.87 6.86 2.42
CA THR A 327 -7.56 7.50 2.22
C THR A 327 -7.64 8.60 1.17
N LEU A 328 -8.31 8.36 0.04
CA LEU A 328 -8.36 9.32 -1.07
C LEU A 328 -9.26 10.52 -0.75
N GLY A 329 -10.38 10.29 -0.07
CA GLY A 329 -11.23 11.34 0.47
C GLY A 329 -10.48 12.20 1.48
N THR A 330 -9.72 11.58 2.39
CA THR A 330 -8.86 12.29 3.34
C THR A 330 -7.78 13.11 2.62
N LEU A 331 -7.11 12.52 1.63
CA LEU A 331 -6.10 13.20 0.84
C LEU A 331 -6.68 14.44 0.14
N ARG A 332 -7.86 14.29 -0.48
CA ARG A 332 -8.58 15.40 -1.08
C ARG A 332 -8.89 16.49 -0.05
N LEU A 333 -9.41 16.16 1.13
CA LEU A 333 -9.66 17.14 2.20
C LEU A 333 -8.39 17.92 2.55
N LEU A 334 -7.29 17.21 2.78
CA LEU A 334 -6.02 17.83 3.15
C LEU A 334 -5.45 18.72 2.05
N ARG A 335 -5.71 18.43 0.77
CA ARG A 335 -5.08 19.09 -0.39
C ARG A 335 -5.97 20.09 -1.13
N THR A 336 -7.25 20.18 -0.78
CA THR A 336 -8.20 21.13 -1.38
C THR A 336 -8.73 22.17 -0.40
N THR A 337 -8.58 21.95 0.91
CA THR A 337 -9.04 22.91 1.91
C THR A 337 -8.11 24.13 1.93
N PRO A 338 -8.60 25.35 1.60
CA PRO A 338 -7.74 26.49 1.25
C PRO A 338 -6.72 26.90 2.32
N ASP A 339 -7.06 26.78 3.60
CA ASP A 339 -6.24 27.25 4.72
C ASP A 339 -5.34 26.17 5.33
N ILE A 340 -5.38 24.93 4.81
CA ILE A 340 -4.48 23.84 5.23
C ILE A 340 -3.70 23.16 4.12
N GLN A 341 -4.07 23.37 2.85
CA GLN A 341 -3.40 22.73 1.71
C GLN A 341 -1.89 23.04 1.64
N GLN A 342 -1.45 24.14 2.24
CA GLN A 342 -0.04 24.51 2.35
C GLN A 342 0.75 23.63 3.33
N TYR A 343 0.12 22.99 4.31
CA TYR A 343 0.83 22.16 5.30
C TYR A 343 0.91 20.72 4.85
N ASP A 344 2.10 20.12 4.78
CA ASP A 344 2.25 18.73 4.31
C ASP A 344 2.09 17.69 5.42
N HIS A 345 1.39 18.06 6.51
CA HIS A 345 1.20 17.17 7.64
C HIS A 345 -0.22 17.25 8.23
N SER A 346 -0.60 16.19 8.93
CA SER A 346 -1.79 16.10 9.78
C SER A 346 -1.44 15.32 11.05
N TRP A 347 -2.39 15.12 11.96
CA TRP A 347 -2.11 14.53 13.27
C TRP A 347 -3.09 13.43 13.63
N PHE A 348 -2.56 12.28 14.06
CA PHE A 348 -3.31 11.43 14.98
C PHE A 348 -3.07 11.86 16.42
N ILE A 349 -4.13 11.87 17.23
CA ILE A 349 -4.06 11.89 18.69
C ILE A 349 -4.77 10.63 19.21
N LEU A 350 -4.07 9.89 20.07
CA LEU A 350 -4.50 8.64 20.65
C LEU A 350 -3.85 8.44 22.03
N ASN A 351 -3.95 7.23 22.56
CA ASN A 351 -3.31 6.82 23.80
C ASN A 351 -2.69 5.43 23.64
N GLN A 352 -1.93 5.01 24.66
CA GLN A 352 -1.25 3.72 24.69
C GLN A 352 -2.22 2.55 24.41
N LYS A 353 -3.39 2.54 25.05
CA LYS A 353 -4.36 1.46 24.87
C LYS A 353 -4.86 1.31 23.42
N ILE A 354 -4.95 2.41 22.67
CA ILE A 354 -5.26 2.40 21.24
C ILE A 354 -4.06 1.88 20.44
N ILE A 355 -2.87 2.44 20.64
CA ILE A 355 -1.71 2.12 19.78
C ILE A 355 -1.33 0.64 19.88
N GLU A 356 -1.40 0.06 21.09
CA GLU A 356 -1.08 -1.34 21.36
C GLU A 356 -1.90 -2.33 20.54
N LYS A 357 -3.15 -1.96 20.26
CA LYS A 357 -4.12 -2.86 19.63
C LYS A 357 -4.42 -2.50 18.17
N GLU A 358 -4.41 -1.21 17.86
CA GLU A 358 -4.94 -0.69 16.60
C GLU A 358 -3.86 -0.28 15.60
N PHE A 359 -2.61 -0.11 15.99
CA PHE A 359 -1.55 0.20 15.04
C PHE A 359 -0.98 -1.08 14.43
N ALA A 360 -0.90 -1.11 13.11
CA ALA A 360 -0.11 -2.07 12.36
C ALA A 360 0.69 -1.29 11.31
N LEU A 361 1.85 -1.81 10.92
CA LEU A 361 2.76 -1.14 10.00
C LEU A 361 2.79 -1.92 8.68
N SER A 362 2.79 -1.23 7.54
CA SER A 362 2.58 -1.86 6.22
C SER A 362 3.76 -2.65 5.65
N GLY A 363 4.98 -2.48 6.20
CA GLY A 363 6.20 -3.10 5.69
C GLY A 363 6.37 -4.55 6.17
N SER A 364 6.81 -5.46 5.31
CA SER A 364 7.08 -6.86 5.71
C SER A 364 8.14 -6.94 6.82
N GLU A 365 9.12 -6.04 6.78
CA GLU A 365 10.17 -5.87 7.78
C GLU A 365 9.64 -5.38 9.14
N GLN A 366 8.45 -4.76 9.17
CA GLN A 366 7.78 -4.33 10.39
C GLN A 366 6.88 -5.40 11.01
N ASN A 367 6.77 -6.59 10.39
CA ASN A 367 5.91 -7.69 10.84
C ASN A 367 6.71 -9.00 10.95
N PRO A 368 7.79 -9.04 11.77
CA PRO A 368 8.71 -10.17 11.80
C PRO A 368 8.06 -11.50 12.22
N ASP A 369 6.99 -11.45 13.02
CA ASP A 369 6.22 -12.61 13.44
C ASP A 369 5.55 -13.33 12.28
N ILE A 370 4.89 -12.58 11.38
CA ILE A 370 4.22 -13.14 10.21
C ILE A 370 5.23 -13.38 9.09
N THR A 371 6.13 -12.44 8.83
CA THR A 371 7.11 -12.49 7.75
C THR A 371 8.08 -13.65 7.91
N ASN A 372 8.63 -13.86 9.12
CA ASN A 372 9.56 -14.96 9.40
C ASN A 372 8.84 -16.25 9.80
N ARG A 373 7.49 -16.27 9.76
CA ARG A 373 6.67 -17.43 10.10
C ARG A 373 6.91 -17.91 11.54
N ASP A 374 7.18 -16.98 12.45
CA ASP A 374 7.49 -17.26 13.85
C ASP A 374 6.22 -17.31 14.70
N LEU A 375 5.69 -18.53 14.85
CA LEU A 375 4.52 -18.79 15.69
C LEU A 375 4.74 -18.42 17.17
N LYS A 376 5.97 -18.53 17.69
CA LYS A 376 6.27 -18.21 19.09
C LYS A 376 6.20 -16.70 19.30
N LEU A 377 6.80 -15.93 18.39
CA LEU A 377 6.73 -14.47 18.42
C LEU A 377 5.30 -13.96 18.22
N LEU A 378 4.52 -14.58 17.32
CA LEU A 378 3.11 -14.26 17.12
C LEU A 378 2.29 -14.50 18.41
N LEU A 379 2.48 -15.63 19.10
CA LEU A 379 1.77 -15.90 20.36
C LEU A 379 2.19 -14.92 21.46
N ARG A 380 3.50 -14.63 21.57
CA ARG A 380 4.03 -13.69 22.56
C ARG A 380 3.51 -12.27 22.36
N THR A 381 3.49 -11.79 21.12
CA THR A 381 2.98 -10.44 20.79
C THR A 381 1.48 -10.31 21.02
N ARG A 382 0.71 -11.38 20.77
CA ARG A 382 -0.75 -11.39 20.99
C ARG A 382 -1.16 -11.51 22.47
N LEU A 383 -0.31 -12.12 23.30
CA LEU A 383 -0.56 -12.32 24.74
C LEU A 383 0.17 -11.31 25.65
N GLY A 384 1.15 -10.60 25.11
CA GLY A 384 1.93 -9.59 25.83
C GLY A 384 1.15 -8.32 26.15
N ARG A 385 1.63 -7.57 27.14
CA ARG A 385 1.25 -6.17 27.37
C ARG A 385 2.21 -5.26 26.59
N GLY A 386 1.77 -4.08 26.16
CA GLY A 386 2.57 -3.19 25.32
C GLY A 386 2.32 -3.37 23.83
N ALA A 387 2.78 -2.40 23.02
CA ALA A 387 2.66 -2.54 21.57
C ALA A 387 3.71 -3.52 21.06
N GLY A 388 3.55 -4.00 19.82
CA GLY A 388 4.59 -4.81 19.19
C GLY A 388 5.92 -4.06 19.15
N ALA A 389 7.04 -4.77 19.27
CA ALA A 389 8.38 -4.17 19.32
C ALA A 389 8.66 -3.14 18.19
N PRO A 390 8.20 -3.33 16.94
CA PRO A 390 8.34 -2.30 15.90
C PRO A 390 7.64 -0.99 16.25
N ILE A 391 6.42 -1.04 16.81
CA ILE A 391 5.65 0.15 17.19
C ILE A 391 6.31 0.88 18.35
N GLU A 392 6.81 0.16 19.35
CA GLU A 392 7.56 0.76 20.46
C GLU A 392 8.86 1.41 19.96
N ALA A 393 9.59 0.79 19.03
CA ALA A 393 10.76 1.41 18.41
C ALA A 393 10.42 2.71 17.66
N PHE A 394 9.26 2.78 16.99
CA PHE A 394 8.78 4.03 16.38
C PHE A 394 8.43 5.10 17.43
N LYS A 395 7.87 4.72 18.58
CA LYS A 395 7.62 5.68 19.66
C LYS A 395 8.92 6.22 20.26
N ASP A 396 9.93 5.37 20.40
CA ASP A 396 11.19 5.71 21.05
C ASP A 396 12.16 6.48 20.13
N HIS A 397 12.14 6.18 18.83
CA HIS A 397 13.12 6.71 17.86
C HIS A 397 12.51 7.49 16.71
N GLY A 398 11.20 7.40 16.48
CA GLY A 398 10.54 8.02 15.34
C GLY A 398 10.42 9.54 15.50
N ALA A 399 10.88 10.26 14.48
CA ALA A 399 10.82 11.73 14.43
C ALA A 399 9.39 12.31 14.45
N ASP A 400 8.38 11.47 14.19
CA ASP A 400 6.99 11.86 14.05
C ASP A 400 6.15 11.64 15.33
N PHE A 401 6.73 11.06 16.39
CA PHE A 401 6.01 10.66 17.60
C PHE A 401 6.21 11.67 18.74
N VAL A 402 5.11 11.99 19.42
CA VAL A 402 5.12 12.73 20.69
C VAL A 402 4.38 11.89 21.72
N VAL A 403 5.01 11.65 22.87
CA VAL A 403 4.41 10.93 23.99
C VAL A 403 4.39 11.85 25.20
N ALA A 404 3.24 11.96 25.87
CA ALA A 404 3.09 12.80 27.05
C ALA A 404 2.01 12.27 28.00
N ASP A 405 2.16 12.53 29.28
CA ASP A 405 1.17 12.11 30.30
C ASP A 405 -0.08 13.02 30.33
N THR A 406 0.02 14.22 29.74
CA THR A 406 -1.07 15.20 29.72
C THR A 406 -1.27 15.77 28.33
N LEU A 407 -2.50 16.20 28.02
CA LEU A 407 -2.80 16.86 26.76
C LEU A 407 -1.99 18.17 26.59
N ALA A 408 -1.75 18.92 27.66
CA ALA A 408 -0.94 20.14 27.59
C ALA A 408 0.51 19.84 27.17
N GLY A 409 1.12 18.81 27.78
CA GLY A 409 2.43 18.32 27.37
C GLY A 409 2.45 17.81 25.93
N LEU A 410 1.39 17.11 25.52
CA LEU A 410 1.24 16.59 24.16
C LEU A 410 1.20 17.72 23.13
N VAL A 411 0.37 18.74 23.34
CA VAL A 411 0.23 19.89 22.44
C VAL A 411 1.54 20.68 22.35
N SER A 412 2.22 20.87 23.48
CA SER A 412 3.56 21.50 23.50
C SER A 412 4.55 20.72 22.62
N GLY A 413 4.62 19.40 22.78
CA GLY A 413 5.49 18.56 21.97
C GLY A 413 5.12 18.55 20.50
N MET A 414 3.82 18.50 20.16
CA MET A 414 3.36 18.58 18.76
C MET A 414 3.77 19.89 18.09
N ASN A 415 3.59 21.04 18.78
CA ASN A 415 4.03 22.35 18.31
C ASN A 415 5.57 22.45 18.18
N GLY A 416 6.32 21.69 18.98
CA GLY A 416 7.77 21.61 18.87
C GLY A 416 8.28 20.84 17.64
N LEU A 417 7.44 20.01 17.00
CA LEU A 417 7.79 19.30 15.76
C LEU A 417 7.50 20.11 14.49
N THR A 418 6.81 21.24 14.59
CA THR A 418 6.45 22.10 13.46
C THR A 418 7.28 23.38 13.45
N GLU A 419 7.47 23.97 12.27
CA GLU A 419 8.22 25.23 12.11
C GLU A 419 7.57 26.38 12.89
N GLU A 420 6.24 26.34 13.03
CA GLU A 420 5.44 27.30 13.81
C GLU A 420 4.50 26.53 14.77
N PRO A 421 4.20 27.08 15.96
CA PRO A 421 3.28 26.47 16.91
C PRO A 421 1.82 26.73 16.51
N LEU A 422 1.29 25.92 15.60
CA LEU A 422 -0.04 26.10 15.01
C LEU A 422 -1.20 25.64 15.91
N LEU A 423 -0.94 24.78 16.89
CA LEU A 423 -1.98 24.08 17.64
C LEU A 423 -2.35 24.81 18.94
N ASP A 424 -3.65 25.02 19.13
CA ASP A 424 -4.22 25.57 20.37
C ASP A 424 -4.72 24.45 21.30
N TYR A 425 -4.28 24.49 22.56
CA TYR A 425 -4.67 23.52 23.59
C TYR A 425 -6.18 23.49 23.82
N ARG A 426 -6.84 24.65 23.93
CA ARG A 426 -8.26 24.73 24.30
C ARG A 426 -9.14 24.15 23.21
N GLN A 427 -8.78 24.40 21.95
CA GLN A 427 -9.47 23.87 20.77
C GLN A 427 -9.36 22.34 20.70
N LEU A 428 -8.16 21.78 20.88
CA LEU A 428 -7.96 20.33 20.90
C LEU A 428 -8.70 19.68 22.07
N HIS A 429 -8.55 20.24 23.29
CA HIS A 429 -9.22 19.74 24.48
C HIS A 429 -10.75 19.68 24.30
N ARG A 430 -11.35 20.75 23.76
CA ARG A 430 -12.80 20.80 23.50
C ARG A 430 -13.26 19.67 22.57
N GLN A 431 -12.60 19.49 21.42
CA GLN A 431 -12.99 18.48 20.44
C GLN A 431 -12.80 17.04 20.96
N ILE A 432 -11.75 16.80 21.74
CA ILE A 432 -11.52 15.50 22.37
C ILE A 432 -12.60 15.21 23.41
N MET A 433 -12.95 16.20 24.25
CA MET A 433 -14.03 16.08 25.23
C MET A 433 -15.40 15.83 24.58
N GLU A 434 -15.69 16.50 23.47
CA GLU A 434 -16.92 16.26 22.68
C GLU A 434 -17.01 14.80 22.22
N ARG A 435 -15.93 14.24 21.66
CA ARG A 435 -15.86 12.82 21.26
C ARG A 435 -15.96 11.88 22.46
N ASP A 436 -15.33 12.23 23.57
CA ASP A 436 -15.32 11.42 24.80
C ASP A 436 -16.65 11.42 25.55
N ALA A 437 -17.50 12.42 25.34
CA ALA A 437 -18.90 12.37 25.77
C ALA A 437 -19.70 11.38 24.91
N GLU A 438 -19.48 11.40 23.59
CA GLU A 438 -20.19 10.54 22.63
C GLU A 438 -19.83 9.05 22.78
N ILE A 439 -18.59 8.72 23.17
CA ILE A 439 -18.15 7.32 23.36
C ILE A 439 -18.97 6.58 24.42
N GLN A 440 -19.46 7.28 25.44
CA GLN A 440 -20.26 6.73 26.53
C GLN A 440 -21.74 6.61 26.18
N ASN A 441 -22.24 7.38 25.21
CA ASN A 441 -23.62 7.34 24.76
C ASN A 441 -23.84 6.21 23.74
N PRO A 442 -24.52 5.09 24.06
CA PRO A 442 -24.63 3.91 23.20
C PRO A 442 -25.30 4.17 21.83
N TYR A 443 -26.06 5.25 21.67
CA TYR A 443 -26.67 5.64 20.40
C TYR A 443 -25.69 6.45 19.55
N SER A 444 -25.15 7.56 20.09
CA SER A 444 -24.19 8.51 19.49
C SER A 444 -24.53 9.06 18.10
N LYS A 445 -24.22 10.33 17.86
CA LYS A 445 -24.30 10.96 16.53
C LYS A 445 -22.93 11.19 15.88
N ASP A 446 -21.85 10.91 16.60
CA ASP A 446 -20.49 11.08 16.10
C ASP A 446 -20.15 9.94 15.14
N ALA A 447 -19.84 10.29 13.88
CA ALA A 447 -19.58 9.33 12.83
C ALA A 447 -18.41 8.37 13.16
N GLN A 448 -17.38 8.87 13.85
CA GLN A 448 -16.27 8.04 14.27
C GLN A 448 -16.68 7.05 15.36
N VAL A 449 -17.44 7.49 16.37
CA VAL A 449 -17.93 6.63 17.45
C VAL A 449 -18.85 5.53 16.90
N ILE A 450 -19.77 5.88 16.00
CA ILE A 450 -20.60 4.92 15.26
C ILE A 450 -19.70 3.92 14.53
N GLY A 451 -18.66 4.42 13.86
CA GLY A 451 -17.67 3.64 13.15
C GLY A 451 -16.88 2.65 14.01
N ILE A 452 -16.42 3.07 15.19
CA ILE A 452 -15.73 2.21 16.17
C ILE A 452 -16.65 1.07 16.61
N ARG A 453 -17.92 1.37 16.88
CA ARG A 453 -18.91 0.36 17.28
C ARG A 453 -19.21 -0.61 16.15
N ASN A 454 -19.36 -0.11 14.92
CA ASN A 454 -19.58 -0.94 13.74
C ASN A 454 -18.40 -1.87 13.48
N SER A 455 -17.16 -1.36 13.56
CA SER A 455 -15.95 -2.16 13.45
C SER A 455 -15.95 -3.36 14.41
N ARG A 456 -16.39 -3.13 15.66
CA ARG A 456 -16.48 -4.18 16.68
C ARG A 456 -17.63 -5.16 16.51
N ARG A 457 -18.57 -4.94 15.57
CA ARG A 457 -19.57 -5.96 15.21
C ARG A 457 -18.94 -7.10 14.43
N PHE A 458 -17.87 -6.83 13.67
CA PHE A 458 -17.07 -7.86 13.05
C PHE A 458 -16.18 -8.56 14.08
N LEU A 459 -16.25 -9.89 14.14
CA LEU A 459 -15.53 -10.69 15.14
C LEU A 459 -14.01 -10.52 15.03
N GLY A 460 -13.47 -10.51 13.80
CA GLY A 460 -12.03 -10.34 13.56
C GLY A 460 -11.51 -9.03 14.14
N ASP A 461 -12.19 -7.92 13.84
CA ASP A 461 -11.81 -6.61 14.36
C ASP A 461 -11.99 -6.52 15.87
N ARG A 462 -13.11 -7.00 16.41
CA ARG A 462 -13.39 -6.97 17.86
C ARG A 462 -12.28 -7.63 18.69
N LEU A 463 -11.75 -8.75 18.20
CA LEU A 463 -10.71 -9.52 18.87
C LEU A 463 -9.33 -8.92 18.61
N PHE A 464 -8.97 -8.68 17.35
CA PHE A 464 -7.58 -8.49 16.96
C PHE A 464 -7.20 -7.07 16.53
N ARG A 465 -8.16 -6.18 16.27
CA ARG A 465 -7.89 -4.91 15.58
C ARG A 465 -8.44 -3.66 16.25
N THR A 466 -9.66 -3.70 16.76
CA THR A 466 -10.35 -2.54 17.33
C THR A 466 -10.41 -2.66 18.85
N VAL A 467 -9.88 -1.66 19.54
CA VAL A 467 -9.89 -1.58 21.00
C VAL A 467 -11.30 -1.43 21.53
N ARG A 468 -11.50 -1.75 22.82
CA ARG A 468 -12.80 -1.47 23.46
C ARG A 468 -12.98 0.05 23.51
N PRO A 469 -14.17 0.59 23.16
CA PRO A 469 -14.46 2.02 23.24
C PRO A 469 -14.15 2.55 24.63
N HIS A 470 -13.36 3.61 24.70
CA HIS A 470 -13.01 4.32 25.93
C HIS A 470 -12.67 5.77 25.59
N ARG A 471 -12.57 6.62 26.61
CA ARG A 471 -12.22 8.03 26.47
C ARG A 471 -10.74 8.18 26.07
N ILE A 472 -10.43 9.10 25.18
CA ILE A 472 -9.05 9.44 24.81
C ILE A 472 -8.30 9.99 26.02
N LEU A 473 -8.96 10.84 26.82
CA LEU A 473 -8.38 11.48 28.02
C LEU A 473 -8.46 10.60 29.28
N ASP A 474 -8.76 9.31 29.17
CA ASP A 474 -8.71 8.39 30.32
C ASP A 474 -7.24 8.17 30.75
N PRO A 475 -6.83 8.62 31.95
CA PRO A 475 -5.45 8.45 32.41
C PRO A 475 -5.04 6.97 32.50
N ALA A 476 -6.00 6.06 32.75
CA ALA A 476 -5.74 4.63 32.82
C ALA A 476 -5.51 4.00 31.43
N ALA A 477 -5.73 4.74 30.34
CA ALA A 477 -5.41 4.33 28.98
C ALA A 477 -4.11 4.96 28.45
N GLY A 478 -3.48 5.83 29.24
CA GLY A 478 -2.28 6.59 28.88
C GLY A 478 -0.98 5.77 28.83
N PRO A 479 0.15 6.41 28.47
CA PRO A 479 0.29 7.84 28.14
C PRO A 479 -0.46 8.26 26.86
N MET A 480 -0.65 9.56 26.67
CA MET A 480 -1.17 10.12 25.42
C MET A 480 -0.08 10.12 24.35
N ILE A 481 -0.49 9.93 23.09
CA ILE A 481 0.40 9.83 21.95
C ILE A 481 -0.16 10.68 20.82
N ALA A 482 0.70 11.47 20.19
CA ALA A 482 0.42 12.15 18.94
C ALA A 482 1.40 11.66 17.88
N VAL A 483 0.91 11.52 16.64
CA VAL A 483 1.72 11.09 15.50
C VAL A 483 1.54 12.10 14.38
N ARG A 484 2.63 12.71 13.94
CA ARG A 484 2.67 13.57 12.76
C ARG A 484 2.59 12.67 11.52
N LEU A 485 1.59 12.91 10.70
CA LEU A 485 1.33 12.12 9.51
C LEU A 485 1.71 12.89 8.25
N HIS A 486 2.33 12.20 7.30
CA HIS A 486 2.76 12.73 6.02
C HIS A 486 2.04 12.01 4.86
N ILE A 487 2.08 12.61 3.68
CA ILE A 487 1.62 11.95 2.46
C ILE A 487 2.71 11.00 1.93
N VAL A 488 2.34 9.72 1.79
CA VAL A 488 3.23 8.65 1.31
C VAL A 488 2.96 8.35 -0.15
N THR A 489 3.99 8.49 -0.98
CA THR A 489 3.97 7.97 -2.34
C THR A 489 4.09 6.45 -2.34
N ARG A 490 3.26 5.76 -3.12
CA ARG A 490 3.26 4.29 -3.13
C ARG A 490 2.79 3.69 -4.44
N LYS A 491 1.63 4.11 -4.95
CA LYS A 491 0.98 3.44 -6.08
C LYS A 491 0.46 4.45 -7.09
N THR A 492 0.66 4.11 -8.36
CA THR A 492 -0.16 4.60 -9.46
C THR A 492 -1.07 3.50 -9.94
N LEU A 493 -2.26 3.90 -10.40
CA LEU A 493 -3.30 3.01 -10.92
C LEU A 493 -3.38 3.11 -12.44
N GLY A 494 -3.02 4.26 -13.01
CA GLY A 494 -2.79 4.42 -14.44
C GLY A 494 -1.46 3.84 -14.93
N GLY A 495 -1.37 3.67 -16.23
CA GLY A 495 -0.22 3.07 -16.90
C GLY A 495 -0.55 2.67 -18.34
N ILE A 496 0.14 1.65 -18.84
CA ILE A 496 -0.11 1.06 -20.17
C ILE A 496 -1.53 0.48 -20.21
N GLN A 497 -2.28 0.79 -21.28
CA GLN A 497 -3.57 0.16 -21.51
C GLN A 497 -3.38 -1.30 -21.94
N THR A 498 -4.09 -2.22 -21.30
CA THR A 498 -4.02 -3.67 -21.53
C THR A 498 -5.39 -4.29 -21.71
#